data_AF-A0A2E9WSS9-F1
#
_entry.id   AF-A0A2E9WSS9-F1
#
_cell.length_a   1.000
_cell.length_b   1.000
_cell.length_c   1.000
_cell.angle_alpha   90.00
_cell.angle_beta   90.00
_cell.angle_gamma   90.00
#
_symmetry.space_group_name_H-M   'P 1'
#
loop_
_entity.id
_entity.type
_entity.pdbx_description
1 polymer ?
#
loop_
_entity_poly.entity_id
_entity_poly.type
_entity_poly.pdbx_seq_one_letter_code
_entity_poly.pdbx_strand_id
1 'polypeptide(L)'
;MDSNVFEDKKVRLVVASALILGILIGLSLADIVFDDYQTGLGDRDGDNVPDISDLEPDGDAGIRFTLVEIIHQEISSDTNVTLVLGYNDNGDSEGMLNGQVCILNLTILENTSVTRPSHNCVFQVADYALRSVSFEYRMFEEKIVNHETIRENWDIFAGNDNENPWGTNTTVDPGFLSVGSTILLDGMSDSDDWENNARVIWYTNSVEIFAD
;
A
#
# COMPACT_ATOMS: atom_id res chain seq x y z
N MET A 1 64.99 -18.24 -38.37
CA MET A 1 63.84 -17.67 -39.12
C MET A 1 62.61 -18.22 -38.44
N ASP A 2 62.09 -17.49 -37.45
CA ASP A 2 60.90 -17.91 -36.72
C ASP A 2 59.69 -17.58 -37.58
N SER A 3 59.12 -18.59 -38.25
CA SER A 3 57.83 -18.43 -38.90
C SER A 3 56.77 -18.28 -37.81
N ASN A 4 56.17 -17.10 -37.75
CA ASN A 4 55.13 -16.80 -36.79
C ASN A 4 53.96 -17.77 -37.02
N VAL A 5 53.70 -18.68 -36.08
CA VAL A 5 52.74 -19.80 -36.23
C VAL A 5 51.34 -19.31 -36.59
N PHE A 6 51.01 -18.05 -36.26
CA PHE A 6 49.76 -17.39 -36.60
C PHE A 6 49.65 -16.88 -38.05
N GLU A 7 50.70 -16.97 -38.87
CA GLU A 7 50.63 -16.63 -40.31
C GLU A 7 50.22 -17.82 -41.19
N ASP A 8 50.25 -19.04 -40.65
CA ASP A 8 49.78 -20.21 -41.39
C ASP A 8 48.25 -20.12 -41.57
N LYS A 9 47.81 -20.20 -42.83
CA LYS A 9 46.38 -20.20 -43.21
C LYS A 9 45.58 -21.28 -42.50
N LYS A 10 46.18 -22.46 -42.26
CA LYS A 10 45.51 -23.55 -41.52
C LYS A 10 45.31 -23.18 -40.06
N VAL A 11 46.30 -22.54 -39.43
CA VAL A 11 46.21 -22.09 -38.03
C VAL A 11 45.16 -20.98 -37.89
N ARG A 12 45.14 -20.01 -38.82
CA ARG A 12 44.11 -18.94 -38.82
C ARG A 12 42.70 -19.49 -39.00
N LEU A 13 42.51 -20.47 -39.89
CA LEU A 13 41.21 -21.11 -40.10
C LEU A 13 40.74 -21.83 -38.83
N VAL A 14 41.62 -22.60 -38.19
CA VAL A 14 41.29 -23.32 -36.95
C VAL A 14 40.93 -22.35 -35.83
N VAL A 15 41.72 -21.29 -35.63
CA VAL A 15 41.44 -20.27 -34.60
C VAL A 15 40.11 -19.55 -34.89
N ALA A 16 39.85 -19.15 -36.14
CA ALA A 16 38.59 -18.52 -36.52
C ALA A 16 37.38 -19.45 -36.29
N SER A 17 37.51 -20.74 -36.65
CA SER A 17 36.45 -21.72 -36.41
C SER A 17 36.21 -21.98 -34.93
N ALA A 18 37.25 -22.02 -34.10
CA ALA A 18 37.14 -22.20 -32.66
C ALA A 18 36.47 -21.00 -31.98
N LEU A 19 36.75 -19.78 -32.46
CA LEU A 19 36.11 -18.55 -31.99
C LEU A 19 34.61 -18.53 -32.33
N ILE A 20 34.25 -18.90 -33.56
CA ILE A 20 32.85 -18.99 -33.98
C ILE A 20 32.12 -20.08 -33.19
N LEU A 21 32.72 -21.26 -33.04
CA LEU A 21 32.13 -22.33 -32.22
C LEU A 21 31.99 -21.91 -30.76
N GLY A 22 32.99 -21.23 -30.20
CA GLY A 22 32.95 -20.73 -28.83
C GLY A 22 31.85 -19.71 -28.61
N ILE A 23 31.62 -18.80 -29.57
CA ILE A 23 30.50 -17.85 -29.55
C ILE A 23 29.16 -18.59 -29.66
N LEU A 24 29.03 -19.55 -30.57
CA LEU A 24 27.78 -20.31 -30.75
C LEU A 24 27.45 -21.17 -29.53
N ILE A 25 28.44 -21.85 -28.95
CA ILE A 25 28.27 -22.61 -27.71
C ILE A 25 27.94 -21.65 -26.56
N GLY A 26 28.66 -20.54 -26.46
CA GLY A 26 28.42 -19.51 -25.44
C GLY A 26 27.00 -18.93 -25.52
N LEU A 27 26.50 -18.63 -26.71
CA LEU A 27 25.12 -18.16 -26.92
C LEU A 27 24.09 -19.26 -26.61
N SER A 28 24.33 -20.50 -27.04
CA SER A 28 23.41 -21.61 -26.74
C SER A 28 23.34 -21.96 -25.25
N LEU A 29 24.44 -21.80 -24.52
CA LEU A 29 24.48 -22.01 -23.08
C LEU A 29 23.97 -20.79 -22.31
N ALA A 30 24.13 -19.58 -22.85
CA ALA A 30 23.53 -18.38 -22.27
C ALA A 30 22.01 -18.49 -22.27
N ASP A 31 21.38 -18.87 -23.39
CA ASP A 31 19.93 -19.09 -23.41
C ASP A 31 19.50 -20.14 -22.37
N ILE A 32 20.21 -21.27 -22.26
CA ILE A 32 19.88 -22.32 -21.28
C ILE A 32 20.09 -21.86 -19.82
N VAL A 33 21.12 -21.08 -19.53
CA VAL A 33 21.46 -20.65 -18.16
C VAL A 33 20.64 -19.43 -17.72
N PHE A 34 20.18 -18.59 -18.66
CA PHE A 34 19.39 -17.40 -18.35
C PHE A 34 17.88 -17.64 -18.45
N ASP A 35 17.41 -18.62 -19.22
CA ASP A 35 15.99 -19.04 -19.22
C ASP A 35 15.65 -19.73 -17.88
N ASP A 36 16.58 -20.51 -17.32
CA ASP A 36 16.45 -21.18 -16.00
C ASP A 36 16.75 -20.25 -14.80
N TYR A 37 17.09 -18.98 -15.05
CA TYR A 37 17.14 -17.94 -14.01
C TYR A 37 15.80 -17.20 -13.87
N GLN A 38 14.79 -17.56 -14.67
CA GLN A 38 13.42 -17.56 -14.16
C GLN A 38 13.35 -18.71 -13.17
N THR A 39 13.44 -18.39 -11.88
CA THR A 39 13.12 -19.32 -10.79
C THR A 39 11.89 -20.13 -11.20
N GLY A 40 11.94 -21.47 -11.23
CA GLY A 40 10.81 -22.34 -11.61
C GLY A 40 9.62 -22.30 -10.64
N LEU A 41 9.32 -21.12 -10.14
CA LEU A 41 8.18 -20.73 -9.35
C LEU A 41 7.06 -20.33 -10.32
N GLY A 42 5.81 -20.62 -9.95
CA GLY A 42 4.66 -20.16 -10.72
C GLY A 42 4.62 -18.62 -10.73
N ASP A 43 4.14 -18.09 -11.83
CA ASP A 43 3.77 -16.69 -12.04
C ASP A 43 2.53 -16.77 -12.93
N ARG A 44 1.36 -16.77 -12.30
CA ARG A 44 0.10 -17.14 -12.96
C ARG A 44 -0.62 -15.91 -13.53
N ASP A 45 -0.45 -14.74 -12.94
CA ASP A 45 -1.02 -13.49 -13.43
C ASP A 45 -0.09 -12.78 -14.46
N GLY A 46 1.19 -13.16 -14.49
CA GLY A 46 2.16 -12.78 -15.52
C GLY A 46 2.81 -11.42 -15.28
N ASP A 47 2.83 -10.93 -14.03
CA ASP A 47 3.40 -9.63 -13.68
C ASP A 47 4.95 -9.66 -13.51
N ASN A 48 5.56 -10.84 -13.63
CA ASN A 48 6.98 -11.17 -13.39
C ASN A 48 7.39 -11.19 -11.91
N VAL A 49 6.42 -11.29 -11.02
CA VAL A 49 6.59 -11.62 -9.61
C VAL A 49 6.14 -13.09 -9.41
N PRO A 50 6.89 -13.90 -8.64
CA PRO A 50 6.46 -15.27 -8.39
C PRO A 50 5.23 -15.34 -7.47
N ASP A 51 4.28 -16.25 -7.74
CA ASP A 51 3.02 -16.53 -6.99
C ASP A 51 3.22 -16.58 -5.46
N ILE A 52 4.40 -16.99 -5.00
CA ILE A 52 4.75 -17.11 -3.57
C ILE A 52 5.02 -15.76 -2.88
N SER A 53 5.22 -14.71 -3.66
CA SER A 53 5.48 -13.34 -3.24
C SER A 53 4.24 -12.46 -3.41
N ASP A 54 3.19 -13.01 -4.03
CA ASP A 54 1.92 -12.33 -4.26
C ASP A 54 0.98 -12.58 -3.09
N LEU A 55 0.10 -11.62 -2.86
CA LEU A 55 -1.00 -11.68 -1.92
C LEU A 55 -2.06 -12.66 -2.43
N GLU A 56 -2.31 -12.65 -3.74
CA GLU A 56 -3.23 -13.54 -4.44
C GLU A 56 -2.54 -14.04 -5.73
N PRO A 57 -2.40 -15.36 -5.94
CA PRO A 57 -1.69 -15.89 -7.11
C PRO A 57 -2.37 -15.61 -8.46
N ASP A 58 -3.61 -15.13 -8.47
CA ASP A 58 -4.37 -14.88 -9.70
C ASP A 58 -4.36 -13.38 -10.09
N GLY A 59 -3.53 -12.56 -9.42
CA GLY A 59 -3.35 -11.14 -9.66
C GLY A 59 -3.95 -10.27 -8.55
N ASP A 60 -4.53 -9.13 -8.91
CA ASP A 60 -4.95 -8.08 -7.98
C ASP A 60 -5.65 -8.60 -6.70
N ALA A 61 -5.14 -8.15 -5.55
CA ALA A 61 -5.69 -8.50 -4.25
C ALA A 61 -6.59 -7.39 -3.71
N GLY A 62 -7.49 -7.74 -2.80
CA GLY A 62 -8.33 -6.79 -2.08
C GLY A 62 -7.95 -6.71 -0.60
N ILE A 63 -7.84 -5.50 -0.06
CA ILE A 63 -7.74 -5.29 1.39
C ILE A 63 -8.95 -4.52 1.87
N ARG A 64 -9.70 -5.13 2.80
CA ARG A 64 -10.82 -4.49 3.48
C ARG A 64 -10.32 -3.84 4.77
N PHE A 65 -10.71 -2.60 4.99
CA PHE A 65 -10.59 -1.88 6.24
C PHE A 65 -11.99 -1.76 6.85
N THR A 66 -12.23 -2.44 7.96
CA THR A 66 -13.49 -2.37 8.71
C THR A 66 -13.34 -1.37 9.83
N LEU A 67 -14.16 -0.33 9.84
CA LEU A 67 -14.21 0.63 10.93
C LEU A 67 -14.90 -0.05 12.12
N VAL A 68 -14.19 -0.21 13.23
CA VAL A 68 -14.67 -0.97 14.39
C VAL A 68 -15.28 -0.02 15.42
N GLU A 69 -14.50 0.98 15.83
CA GLU A 69 -14.84 1.90 16.91
C GLU A 69 -14.27 3.30 16.64
N ILE A 70 -15.05 4.30 17.06
CA ILE A 70 -14.58 5.68 17.25
C ILE A 70 -14.82 5.98 18.73
N ILE A 71 -13.75 6.18 19.47
CA ILE A 71 -13.78 6.62 20.87
C ILE A 71 -13.55 8.12 20.88
N HIS A 72 -14.36 8.86 21.62
CA HIS A 72 -14.34 10.31 21.63
C HIS A 72 -14.78 10.85 22.99
N GLN A 73 -14.54 12.14 23.23
CA GLN A 73 -15.13 12.82 24.38
C GLN A 73 -16.65 12.85 24.26
N GLU A 74 -17.34 12.94 25.40
CA GLU A 74 -18.80 13.01 25.41
C GLU A 74 -19.28 14.31 24.77
N ILE A 75 -20.04 14.20 23.67
CA ILE A 75 -20.54 15.35 22.93
C ILE A 75 -21.95 15.74 23.38
N SER A 76 -22.23 17.05 23.33
CA SER A 76 -23.47 17.64 23.85
C SER A 76 -24.66 17.62 22.88
N SER A 77 -24.44 17.23 21.63
CA SER A 77 -25.44 17.12 20.57
C SER A 77 -24.98 16.11 19.53
N ASP A 78 -25.91 15.51 18.79
CA ASP A 78 -25.57 14.64 17.66
C ASP A 78 -24.69 15.39 16.64
N THR A 79 -23.59 14.76 16.23
CA THR A 79 -22.59 15.34 15.33
C THR A 79 -22.39 14.45 14.11
N ASN A 80 -22.49 15.04 12.92
CA ASN A 80 -22.16 14.35 11.67
C ASN A 80 -20.69 14.57 11.33
N VAL A 81 -19.96 13.46 11.21
CA VAL A 81 -18.54 13.44 10.90
C VAL A 81 -18.29 12.76 9.56
N THR A 82 -17.33 13.28 8.83
CA THR A 82 -16.76 12.68 7.63
C THR A 82 -15.39 12.13 7.98
N LEU A 83 -15.23 10.82 7.84
CA LEU A 83 -13.96 10.12 7.98
C LEU A 83 -13.46 9.74 6.60
N VAL A 84 -12.24 10.15 6.27
CA VAL A 84 -11.61 9.86 4.98
C VAL A 84 -10.39 9.00 5.21
N LEU A 85 -10.29 7.92 4.44
CA LEU A 85 -9.15 7.02 4.41
C LEU A 85 -8.63 6.93 2.98
N GLY A 86 -7.39 7.33 2.77
CA GLY A 86 -6.65 7.19 1.53
C GLY A 86 -5.71 5.99 1.60
N TYR A 87 -5.60 5.24 0.51
CA TYR A 87 -4.64 4.17 0.32
C TYR A 87 -3.74 4.51 -0.86
N ASN A 88 -2.43 4.53 -0.64
CA ASN A 88 -1.46 4.88 -1.66
C ASN A 88 -0.44 3.74 -1.84
N ASP A 89 -0.47 3.16 -3.04
CA ASP A 89 0.28 1.97 -3.39
C ASP A 89 1.76 2.27 -3.67
N ASN A 90 2.11 3.51 -3.99
CA ASN A 90 3.50 3.92 -4.24
C ASN A 90 4.27 4.29 -2.96
N GLY A 91 3.63 4.22 -1.79
CA GLY A 91 4.23 4.57 -0.50
C GLY A 91 4.48 6.07 -0.29
N ASP A 92 3.93 6.94 -1.14
CA ASP A 92 3.99 8.40 -0.99
C ASP A 92 3.20 8.83 0.27
N SER A 93 3.84 9.65 1.09
CA SER A 93 3.36 10.12 2.38
C SER A 93 3.20 11.64 2.43
N GLU A 94 3.07 12.29 1.27
CA GLU A 94 2.94 13.75 1.17
C GLU A 94 1.59 14.28 1.69
N GLY A 95 0.60 13.42 1.97
CA GLY A 95 -0.69 13.86 2.51
C GLY A 95 -1.66 14.39 1.45
N MET A 96 -1.39 14.11 0.18
CA MET A 96 -2.12 14.67 -0.97
C MET A 96 -3.29 13.82 -1.43
N LEU A 97 -3.52 12.65 -0.83
CA LEU A 97 -4.65 11.77 -1.14
C LEU A 97 -4.61 11.27 -2.60
N ASN A 98 -3.39 11.03 -3.12
CA ASN A 98 -3.12 10.75 -4.54
C ASN A 98 -3.57 9.36 -5.02
N GLY A 99 -3.85 8.44 -4.09
CA GLY A 99 -4.24 7.06 -4.38
C GLY A 99 -5.76 6.82 -4.38
N GLN A 100 -6.17 5.64 -3.94
CA GLN A 100 -7.59 5.31 -3.77
C GLN A 100 -8.13 5.96 -2.50
N VAL A 101 -9.37 6.45 -2.54
CA VAL A 101 -9.98 7.19 -1.43
C VAL A 101 -11.33 6.61 -1.06
N CYS A 102 -11.53 6.36 0.23
CA CYS A 102 -12.79 5.98 0.83
C CYS A 102 -13.29 7.10 1.75
N ILE A 103 -14.55 7.48 1.60
CA ILE A 103 -15.20 8.54 2.39
C ILE A 103 -16.39 7.93 3.11
N LEU A 104 -16.39 8.03 4.43
CA LEU A 104 -17.45 7.53 5.31
C LEU A 104 -18.12 8.69 6.02
N ASN A 105 -19.44 8.80 5.84
CA ASN A 105 -20.27 9.77 6.57
C ASN A 105 -20.95 9.04 7.73
N LEU A 106 -20.72 9.54 8.95
CA LEU A 106 -21.14 8.89 10.19
C LEU A 106 -21.83 9.92 11.10
N THR A 107 -22.67 9.43 12.00
CA THR A 107 -23.26 10.25 13.06
C THR A 107 -22.76 9.73 14.40
N ILE A 108 -22.12 10.62 15.16
CA ILE A 108 -21.82 10.43 16.57
C ILE A 108 -23.02 10.91 17.36
N LEU A 109 -23.52 10.08 18.27
CA LEU A 109 -24.70 10.39 19.07
C LEU A 109 -24.31 11.19 20.32
N GLU A 110 -25.18 12.12 20.71
CA GLU A 110 -25.04 12.86 21.98
C GLU A 110 -24.97 11.94 23.19
N ASN A 111 -24.29 12.38 24.25
CA ASN A 111 -24.15 11.65 25.51
C ASN A 111 -23.54 10.24 25.36
N THR A 112 -22.71 10.05 24.34
CA THR A 112 -21.91 8.84 24.14
C THR A 112 -20.43 9.17 24.10
N SER A 113 -19.58 8.19 24.42
CA SER A 113 -18.12 8.28 24.31
C SER A 113 -17.52 7.25 23.36
N VAL A 114 -18.36 6.40 22.78
CA VAL A 114 -17.98 5.36 21.83
C VAL A 114 -19.06 5.22 20.77
N THR A 115 -18.67 5.38 19.52
CA THR A 115 -19.48 5.09 18.34
C THR A 115 -18.98 3.80 17.70
N ARG A 116 -19.90 2.87 17.39
CA ARG A 116 -19.59 1.56 16.77
C ARG A 116 -20.20 1.45 15.38
N PRO A 117 -19.64 2.15 14.38
CA PRO A 117 -20.13 2.05 13.02
C PRO A 117 -19.75 0.69 12.42
N SER A 118 -20.54 0.16 11.48
CA SER A 118 -20.22 -1.08 10.76
C SER A 118 -19.95 -0.77 9.29
N HIS A 119 -19.05 0.18 9.06
CA HIS A 119 -18.64 0.63 7.72
C HIS A 119 -17.35 -0.04 7.31
N ASN A 120 -17.13 -0.15 6.01
CA ASN A 120 -15.90 -0.69 5.46
C ASN A 120 -15.45 0.10 4.23
N CYS A 121 -14.13 0.07 4.01
CA CYS A 121 -13.46 0.51 2.80
C CYS A 121 -12.77 -0.70 2.19
N VAL A 122 -12.87 -0.89 0.88
CA VAL A 122 -12.13 -1.94 0.17
C VAL A 122 -11.22 -1.25 -0.82
N PHE A 123 -9.94 -1.56 -0.75
CA PHE A 123 -8.92 -1.07 -1.67
C PHE A 123 -8.41 -2.23 -2.51
N GLN A 124 -8.34 -2.02 -3.81
CA GLN A 124 -7.64 -2.91 -4.73
C GLN A 124 -6.15 -2.65 -4.58
N VAL A 125 -5.37 -3.66 -4.32
CA VAL A 125 -3.93 -3.52 -4.09
C VAL A 125 -3.19 -4.32 -5.14
N ALA A 126 -2.03 -3.82 -5.54
CA ALA A 126 -1.09 -4.67 -6.26
C ALA A 126 -0.82 -5.90 -5.40
N ASP A 127 -0.84 -7.04 -6.03
CA ASP A 127 -0.65 -8.35 -5.44
C ASP A 127 0.74 -8.53 -4.83
N TYR A 128 1.77 -7.78 -5.24
CA TYR A 128 3.07 -7.91 -4.60
C TYR A 128 3.07 -7.58 -3.09
N ALA A 129 3.27 -8.60 -2.24
CA ALA A 129 3.11 -8.50 -0.79
C ALA A 129 4.15 -7.61 -0.10
N LEU A 130 5.37 -7.49 -0.65
CA LEU A 130 6.48 -6.76 -0.03
C LEU A 130 6.58 -5.28 -0.47
N ARG A 131 5.50 -4.73 -1.02
CA ARG A 131 5.46 -3.33 -1.45
C ARG A 131 5.25 -2.39 -0.26
N SER A 132 5.99 -1.29 -0.20
CA SER A 132 5.73 -0.24 0.79
C SER A 132 4.47 0.53 0.40
N VAL A 133 3.44 0.49 1.24
CA VAL A 133 2.22 1.30 1.05
C VAL A 133 2.04 2.27 2.19
N SER A 134 1.27 3.31 1.95
CA SER A 134 0.92 4.32 2.95
C SER A 134 -0.59 4.51 3.00
N PHE A 135 -1.07 4.92 4.17
CA PHE A 135 -2.46 5.35 4.33
C PHE A 135 -2.53 6.73 4.93
N GLU A 136 -3.42 7.53 4.37
CA GLU A 136 -3.71 8.87 4.83
C GLU A 136 -5.08 8.89 5.47
N TYR A 137 -5.23 9.63 6.56
CA TYR A 137 -6.47 9.67 7.30
C TYR A 137 -6.76 11.08 7.77
N ARG A 138 -8.03 11.48 7.68
CA ARG A 138 -8.52 12.76 8.19
C ARG A 138 -9.96 12.61 8.64
N MET A 139 -10.34 13.32 9.68
CA MET A 139 -11.70 13.36 10.19
C MET A 139 -12.14 14.80 10.41
N PHE A 140 -13.38 15.12 10.06
CA PHE A 140 -13.92 16.46 10.22
C PHE A 140 -15.44 16.45 10.29
N GLU A 141 -16.03 17.48 10.87
CA GLU A 141 -17.45 17.78 10.78
C GLU A 141 -17.68 19.05 9.96
N GLU A 142 -18.85 19.13 9.34
CA GLU A 142 -19.30 20.34 8.64
C GLU A 142 -20.54 20.90 9.34
N LYS A 143 -20.46 22.16 9.78
CA LYS A 143 -21.54 22.89 10.44
C LYS A 143 -22.02 24.01 9.56
N ILE A 144 -23.34 24.23 9.53
CA ILE A 144 -23.93 25.39 8.87
C ILE A 144 -24.20 26.46 9.92
N VAL A 145 -23.44 27.55 9.89
CA VAL A 145 -23.59 28.70 10.79
C VAL A 145 -23.83 29.94 9.94
N ASN A 146 -24.95 30.65 10.17
CA ASN A 146 -25.28 31.88 9.45
C ASN A 146 -25.25 31.79 7.89
N HIS A 147 -25.60 30.62 7.33
CA HIS A 147 -25.54 30.30 5.89
C HIS A 147 -24.14 30.06 5.33
N GLU A 148 -23.13 29.92 6.19
CA GLU A 148 -21.79 29.49 5.81
C GLU A 148 -21.53 28.06 6.30
N THR A 149 -20.87 27.25 5.47
CA THR A 149 -20.40 25.91 5.87
C THR A 149 -19.02 26.07 6.50
N ILE A 150 -18.92 25.79 7.79
CA ILE A 150 -17.69 25.76 8.56
C ILE A 150 -17.25 24.31 8.69
N ARG A 151 -15.98 24.04 8.39
CA ARG A 151 -15.36 22.74 8.61
C ARG A 151 -14.57 22.78 9.91
N GLU A 152 -14.89 21.89 10.83
CA GLU A 152 -14.14 21.68 12.07
C GLU A 152 -13.45 20.32 11.99
N ASN A 153 -12.12 20.31 12.10
CA ASN A 153 -11.38 19.07 12.04
C ASN A 153 -11.44 18.35 13.39
N TRP A 154 -11.35 17.03 13.32
CA TRP A 154 -11.22 16.15 14.47
C TRP A 154 -9.82 15.56 14.43
N ASP A 155 -9.10 15.70 15.54
CA ASP A 155 -7.80 15.09 15.67
C ASP A 155 -7.90 13.60 15.98
N ILE A 156 -7.22 12.86 15.13
CA ILE A 156 -7.06 11.41 15.18
C ILE A 156 -5.58 11.04 14.99
N PHE A 157 -4.67 12.03 15.00
CA PHE A 157 -3.25 11.86 14.79
C PHE A 157 -2.55 11.62 16.13
N ALA A 158 -1.81 10.52 16.26
CA ALA A 158 -1.14 10.20 17.52
C ALA A 158 0.09 11.06 17.85
N GLY A 159 0.37 12.11 17.07
CA GLY A 159 1.52 12.98 17.23
C GLY A 159 1.12 14.36 17.73
N ASN A 160 2.05 15.07 18.36
CA ASN A 160 1.79 16.41 18.88
C ASN A 160 1.95 17.46 17.75
N ASP A 161 0.92 17.60 16.91
CA ASP A 161 0.88 18.55 15.79
C ASP A 161 -0.33 19.50 15.90
N ASN A 162 -0.06 20.72 16.37
CA ASN A 162 -1.05 21.79 16.49
C ASN A 162 -1.56 22.36 15.16
N GLU A 163 -1.03 21.92 14.02
CA GLU A 163 -1.39 22.40 12.68
C GLU A 163 -2.17 21.35 11.88
N ASN A 164 -1.81 20.06 12.00
CA ASN A 164 -2.39 18.98 11.21
C ASN A 164 -3.01 17.88 12.10
N PRO A 165 -4.34 17.86 12.26
CA PRO A 165 -5.07 16.82 13.02
C PRO A 165 -5.27 15.53 12.21
N TRP A 166 -4.43 15.36 11.18
CA TRP A 166 -4.52 14.31 10.17
C TRP A 166 -3.11 13.83 9.89
N GLY A 167 -2.98 12.58 9.47
CA GLY A 167 -1.67 11.98 9.33
C GLY A 167 -1.59 10.99 8.18
N THR A 168 -0.35 10.59 7.93
CA THR A 168 0.00 9.49 7.05
C THR A 168 0.72 8.44 7.86
N ASN A 169 0.29 7.19 7.81
CA ASN A 169 1.11 6.10 8.34
C ASN A 169 1.94 5.54 7.19
N THR A 170 3.26 5.59 7.35
CA THR A 170 4.20 5.24 6.28
C THR A 170 4.68 3.82 6.41
N THR A 171 4.78 3.14 5.26
CA THR A 171 5.48 1.85 5.11
C THR A 171 4.81 0.70 5.85
N VAL A 172 3.53 0.45 5.53
CA VAL A 172 2.88 -0.79 5.97
C VAL A 172 3.00 -1.83 4.87
N ASP A 173 3.25 -3.08 5.28
CA ASP A 173 3.35 -4.25 4.42
C ASP A 173 1.92 -4.75 4.09
N PRO A 174 1.50 -4.77 2.82
CA PRO A 174 0.21 -5.32 2.39
C PRO A 174 -0.04 -6.76 2.88
N GLY A 175 1.01 -7.58 2.99
CA GLY A 175 0.95 -8.92 3.57
C GLY A 175 0.60 -8.90 5.06
N PHE A 176 1.04 -7.89 5.82
CA PHE A 176 0.62 -7.70 7.21
C PHE A 176 -0.85 -7.26 7.30
N LEU A 177 -1.30 -6.40 6.38
CA LEU A 177 -2.68 -5.95 6.34
C LEU A 177 -3.65 -7.07 5.92
N SER A 178 -3.23 -7.96 5.03
CA SER A 178 -4.04 -9.05 4.48
C SER A 178 -4.32 -10.15 5.50
N VAL A 179 -3.35 -10.50 6.36
CA VAL A 179 -3.52 -11.57 7.37
C VAL A 179 -4.43 -11.20 8.55
N GLY A 180 -4.76 -9.92 8.73
CA GLY A 180 -5.56 -9.47 9.87
C GLY A 180 -4.80 -8.54 10.79
N SER A 181 -5.04 -7.22 10.69
CA SER A 181 -4.32 -6.22 11.49
C SER A 181 -5.22 -5.15 12.07
N THR A 182 -4.89 -4.65 13.25
CA THR A 182 -5.59 -3.53 13.87
C THR A 182 -4.79 -2.26 13.66
N ILE A 183 -5.40 -1.24 13.06
CA ILE A 183 -4.83 0.10 12.93
C ILE A 183 -5.50 0.99 13.97
N LEU A 184 -4.66 1.65 14.76
CA LEU A 184 -5.06 2.58 15.80
C LEU A 184 -4.60 3.97 15.41
N LEU A 185 -5.55 4.89 15.30
CA LEU A 185 -5.33 6.33 15.10
C LEU A 185 -5.78 7.00 16.40
N ASP A 186 -4.89 7.62 17.16
CA ASP A 186 -5.14 7.99 18.56
C ASP A 186 -4.77 9.44 18.86
N GLY A 187 -5.62 10.37 18.43
CA GLY A 187 -5.51 11.81 18.76
C GLY A 187 -6.00 12.16 20.17
N MET A 188 -6.22 11.17 21.04
CA MET A 188 -6.66 11.42 22.43
C MET A 188 -5.51 11.34 23.44
N SER A 189 -4.34 10.86 23.02
CA SER A 189 -3.23 10.49 23.91
C SER A 189 -1.98 11.36 23.72
N ASP A 190 -2.04 12.38 22.87
CA ASP A 190 -0.97 13.34 22.62
C ASP A 190 -1.05 14.53 23.59
N SER A 191 -0.44 15.64 23.23
CA SER A 191 -0.39 16.86 24.03
C SER A 191 -0.47 18.08 23.15
N ASP A 192 -1.20 17.96 22.04
CA ASP A 192 -1.52 19.09 21.19
C ASP A 192 -2.73 19.88 21.74
N ASP A 193 -3.08 20.94 21.04
CA ASP A 193 -4.11 21.89 21.44
C ASP A 193 -5.46 21.66 20.73
N TRP A 194 -5.67 20.51 20.07
CA TRP A 194 -6.95 20.24 19.40
C TRP A 194 -8.08 20.00 20.41
N GLU A 195 -9.24 20.60 20.16
CA GLU A 195 -10.41 20.46 21.04
C GLU A 195 -11.18 19.16 20.75
N ASN A 196 -11.34 18.84 19.46
CA ASN A 196 -12.10 17.68 18.99
C ASN A 196 -11.18 16.47 18.81
N ASN A 197 -10.98 15.70 19.88
CA ASN A 197 -10.10 14.54 19.85
C ASN A 197 -10.88 13.22 19.74
N ALA A 198 -10.37 12.32 18.91
CA ALA A 198 -10.91 10.97 18.78
C ALA A 198 -9.81 9.93 18.59
N ARG A 199 -10.16 8.71 18.99
CA ARG A 199 -9.40 7.50 18.69
C ARG A 199 -10.21 6.62 17.77
N VAL A 200 -9.66 6.33 16.61
CA VAL A 200 -10.30 5.52 15.57
C VAL A 200 -9.60 4.17 15.46
N ILE A 201 -10.39 3.10 15.48
CA ILE A 201 -9.91 1.72 15.40
C ILE A 201 -10.43 1.10 14.11
N TRP A 202 -9.49 0.66 13.27
CA TRP A 202 -9.76 -0.11 12.07
C TRP A 202 -9.24 -1.53 12.22
N TYR A 203 -9.93 -2.48 11.60
CA TYR A 203 -9.47 -3.85 11.42
C TYR A 203 -9.34 -4.16 9.93
N THR A 204 -8.18 -4.66 9.51
CA THR A 204 -7.90 -4.99 8.12
C THR A 204 -7.92 -6.49 7.89
N ASN A 205 -8.30 -6.92 6.69
CA ASN A 205 -8.20 -8.31 6.26
C ASN A 205 -8.22 -8.40 4.73
N SER A 206 -7.71 -9.51 4.18
CA SER A 206 -7.86 -9.82 2.75
C SER A 206 -9.31 -10.05 2.38
N VAL A 207 -9.66 -9.69 1.15
CA VAL A 207 -10.95 -9.95 0.54
C VAL A 207 -10.76 -10.20 -0.96
N GLU A 208 -11.50 -11.16 -1.51
CA GLU A 208 -11.57 -11.33 -2.96
C GLU A 208 -12.23 -10.09 -3.59
N ILE A 209 -11.58 -9.55 -4.62
CA ILE A 209 -12.15 -8.54 -5.50
C ILE A 209 -12.48 -9.22 -6.83
N PHE A 210 -13.75 -9.16 -7.22
CA PHE A 210 -14.15 -9.63 -8.54
C PHE A 210 -13.93 -8.49 -9.51
N ALA A 211 -13.07 -8.70 -10.52
CA ALA A 211 -13.05 -7.83 -11.68
C ALA A 211 -14.42 -7.93 -12.39
N ASP A 212 -15.11 -6.80 -12.52
CA ASP A 212 -16.34 -6.69 -13.33
C ASP A 212 -16.06 -6.90 -14.82
#